data_AF-A0A9E1XPZ1-F1
#
_entry.id   AF-A0A9E1XPZ1-F1
#
_cell.length_a   1.000
_cell.length_b   1.000
_cell.length_c   1.000
_cell.angle_alpha   90.00
_cell.angle_beta   90.00
_cell.angle_gamma   90.00
#
_symmetry.space_group_name_H-M   'P 1'
#
loop_
_entity.id
_entity.type
_entity.pdbx_description
1 polymer ?
#
loop_
_entity_poly.entity_id
_entity_poly.type
_entity_poly.pdbx_seq_one_letter_code
_entity_poly.pdbx_strand_id
1 'polypeptide(L)' 'MRGGLVGHLHGIVGKEGAEILSANTIDDHVHLLLAMKPTPAPSDLVRKIKTNSSRWIHGR' A
#
# COMPACT_ATOMS: atom_id res chain seq x y z
N MET A 1 6.73 13.61 -4.13
CA MET A 1 5.78 12.75 -3.35
C MET A 1 5.70 13.21 -1.90
N ARG A 2 4.57 13.09 -1.18
CA ARG A 2 4.48 13.46 0.25
C ARG A 2 5.37 12.54 1.10
N GLY A 3 6.19 13.11 2.00
CA GLY A 3 7.18 12.38 2.81
C GLY A 3 6.65 11.29 3.75
N GLY A 4 5.33 11.10 3.87
CA GLY A 4 4.70 10.08 4.73
C GLY A 4 4.00 8.93 4.00
N LEU A 5 3.99 8.91 2.65
CA LEU A 5 3.18 7.93 1.90
C LEU A 5 3.65 6.50 2.15
N VAL A 6 4.95 6.23 2.11
CA VAL A 6 5.51 4.88 2.30
C VAL A 6 5.13 4.34 3.69
N GLY A 7 5.34 5.12 4.75
CA GLY A 7 4.93 4.74 6.10
C GLY A 7 3.42 4.47 6.21
N HIS A 8 2.59 5.27 5.53
CA HIS A 8 1.15 5.03 5.49
C HIS A 8 0.78 3.73 4.77
N LEU A 9 1.46 3.42 3.66
CA LEU A 9 1.28 2.16 2.91
C LEU A 9 1.65 0.95 3.77
N HIS A 10 2.78 1.00 4.51
CA HIS A 10 3.14 -0.05 5.48
C HIS A 10 2.01 -0.28 6.49
N GLY A 11 1.41 0.79 7.02
CA GLY A 11 0.28 0.68 7.95
C GLY A 11 -0.97 0.04 7.34
N ILE A 12 -1.29 0.34 6.07
CA ILE A 12 -2.42 -0.31 5.37
C ILE A 12 -2.12 -1.80 5.14
N VAL A 13 -0.95 -2.11 4.59
CA VAL A 13 -0.56 -3.48 4.24
C VAL A 13 -0.50 -4.38 5.47
N GLY A 14 0.07 -3.88 6.57
CA GLY A 14 0.14 -4.62 7.84
C GLY A 14 -1.24 -4.92 8.44
N LYS A 15 -2.21 -4.01 8.32
CA LYS A 15 -3.60 -4.24 8.78
C LYS A 15 -4.32 -5.34 8.01
N GLU A 16 -3.93 -5.56 6.75
CA GLU A 16 -4.48 -6.63 5.90
C GLU A 16 -3.71 -7.95 6.07
N GLY A 17 -2.77 -8.05 7.02
CA GLY A 17 -2.01 -9.26 7.30
C GLY A 17 -0.99 -9.63 6.22
N ALA A 18 -0.50 -8.63 5.47
CA ALA A 18 0.55 -8.72 4.47
C ALA A 18 1.76 -7.86 4.88
N GLU A 19 2.87 -7.99 4.17
CA GLU A 19 4.12 -7.26 4.44
C GLU A 19 4.66 -6.61 3.15
N ILE A 20 5.23 -5.40 3.28
CA ILE A 20 5.99 -4.76 2.21
C ILE A 20 7.46 -5.15 2.40
N LEU A 21 7.99 -5.95 1.47
CA LEU A 21 9.40 -6.36 1.48
C LEU A 21 10.32 -5.29 0.88
N SER A 22 9.81 -4.52 -0.08
CA SER A 22 10.51 -3.38 -0.66
C SER A 22 9.51 -2.37 -1.22
N ALA A 23 9.84 -1.09 -1.11
CA ALA A 23 9.06 0.01 -1.67
C ALA A 23 9.99 1.00 -2.37
N ASN A 24 9.64 1.38 -3.60
CA ASN A 24 10.32 2.42 -4.34
C ASN A 24 9.33 3.46 -4.86
N THR A 25 9.69 4.74 -4.79
CA THR A 25 8.84 5.85 -5.22
C THR A 25 9.48 6.58 -6.37
N ILE A 26 8.70 6.82 -7.42
CA ILE A 26 9.02 7.70 -8.55
C ILE A 26 8.08 8.93 -8.44
N ASP A 27 8.31 9.96 -9.23
CA ASP A 27 7.57 11.22 -9.13
C ASP A 27 6.04 11.05 -9.27
N ASP A 28 5.59 10.12 -10.10
CA ASP A 28 4.18 9.88 -10.43
C ASP A 28 3.62 8.52 -9.98
N HIS A 29 4.47 7.58 -9.52
CA HIS A 29 4.02 6.25 -9.09
C HIS A 29 4.89 5.62 -7.99
N VAL A 30 4.39 4.51 -7.43
CA VAL A 30 5.08 3.70 -6.42
C VAL A 30 5.12 2.24 -6.86
N HIS A 31 6.26 1.59 -6.66
CA HIS A 31 6.43 0.15 -6.79
C HIS A 31 6.48 -0.47 -5.40
N LEU A 32 5.71 -1.54 -5.19
CA LEU A 32 5.68 -2.31 -3.95
C LEU A 32 5.96 -3.78 -4.27
N LEU A 33 6.89 -4.37 -3.53
CA LEU A 33 7.07 -5.82 -3.45
C LEU A 33 6.42 -6.31 -2.17
N LEU A 34 5.45 -7.21 -2.28
CA LEU A 34 4.59 -7.63 -1.18
C LEU A 34 4.74 -9.13 -0.89
N ALA A 35 4.76 -9.48 0.39
CA ALA A 35 4.46 -10.83 0.85
C ALA A 35 3.01 -10.89 1.36
N MET A 36 2.24 -11.88 0.90
CA MET A 36 0.85 -12.06 1.31
C MET A 36 0.49 -13.55 1.43
N LYS A 37 -0.57 -13.84 2.18
CA LYS A 37 -1.13 -15.21 2.23
C LYS A 37 -1.67 -15.60 0.84
N PRO A 38 -1.65 -16.90 0.49
CA PRO A 38 -2.16 -17.37 -0.80
C PRO A 38 -3.70 -17.38 -0.89
N THR A 39 -4.39 -17.25 0.24
CA THR A 39 -5.86 -17.36 0.33
C THR A 39 -6.62 -16.14 -0.21
N PRO A 40 -6.33 -14.88 0.19
CA PRO A 40 -7.03 -13.72 -0.37
C PRO A 40 -6.61 -13.46 -1.83
N ALA A 41 -7.53 -12.94 -2.64
CA ALA A 41 -7.21 -12.52 -3.98
C ALA A 41 -6.24 -11.32 -3.94
N PRO A 42 -5.17 -11.29 -4.76
CA PRO A 42 -4.27 -10.14 -4.82
C PRO A 42 -4.98 -8.81 -5.12
N SER A 43 -6.03 -8.85 -5.92
CA SER A 43 -6.86 -7.69 -6.27
C SER A 43 -7.57 -7.08 -5.06
N ASP A 44 -7.92 -7.87 -4.04
CA ASP A 44 -8.53 -7.37 -2.81
C ASP A 44 -7.54 -6.55 -2.00
N LEU A 45 -6.30 -7.04 -1.84
CA LEU A 45 -5.22 -6.31 -1.18
C LEU A 45 -4.89 -5.01 -1.93
N VAL A 46 -4.76 -5.07 -3.26
CA VAL A 46 -4.50 -3.88 -4.09
C VAL A 46 -5.63 -2.86 -3.96
N ARG A 47 -6.89 -3.29 -3.94
CA ARG A 47 -8.05 -2.40 -3.72
C ARG A 47 -7.92 -1.67 -2.38
N LYS A 48 -7.64 -2.39 -1.29
CA LYS A 48 -7.45 -1.80 0.04
C LYS A 48 -6.30 -0.80 0.08
N ILE A 49 -5.17 -1.13 -0.54
CA ILE A 49 -4.01 -0.23 -0.64
C ILE A 49 -4.40 1.06 -1.37
N LYS A 50 -4.99 0.98 -2.57
CA LYS A 50 -5.32 2.15 -3.39
C LYS A 50 -6.42 3.00 -2.77
N THR A 51 -7.47 2.39 -2.23
CA THR A 51 -8.58 3.13 -1.62
C THR A 51 -8.12 3.89 -0.37
N ASN A 52 -7.43 3.25 0.57
CA ASN A 52 -7.02 3.89 1.82
C ASN A 52 -5.91 4.94 1.60
N SER A 53 -4.95 4.68 0.71
CA SER A 53 -3.92 5.67 0.38
C SER A 53 -4.51 6.89 -0.35
N SER A 54 -5.43 6.68 -1.30
CA SER A 54 -6.16 7.78 -1.94
C SER A 54 -6.92 8.62 -0.92
N ARG A 55 -7.61 7.96 0.02
CA ARG A 55 -8.31 8.63 1.11
C ARG A 55 -7.39 9.53 1.93
N TRP A 56 -6.27 8.98 2.39
CA TRP A 56 -5.26 9.74 3.14
C TRP A 56 -4.64 10.90 2.35
N ILE A 57 -4.28 10.69 1.08
CA ILE A 57 -3.71 11.73 0.22
C ILE A 57 -4.68 12.90 0.06
N HIS A 58 -5.97 12.62 -0.08
CA HIS A 58 -6.99 13.65 -0.30
C HIS A 58 -7.66 14.15 0.99
N GLY A 59 -7.26 13.65 2.17
CA GLY A 59 -7.81 14.08 3.46
C GLY A 59 -9.28 13.69 3.71
N ARG A 60 -9.72 12.50 3.25
CA ARG A 60 -11.12 12.01 3.30
C ARG A 60 -11.24 10.58 3.83
#